data_AF-A0A3M2EP56-F1
#
_entry.id   AF-A0A3M2EP56-F1
#
_cell.length_a   1.000
_cell.length_b   1.000
_cell.length_c   1.000
_cell.angle_alpha   90.00
_cell.angle_beta   90.00
_cell.angle_gamma   90.00
#
_symmetry.space_group_name_H-M   'P 1'
#
loop_
_entity.id
_entity.type
_entity.pdbx_description
1 polymer ?
#
loop_
_entity_poly.entity_id
_entity_poly.type
_entity_poly.pdbx_seq_one_letter_code
_entity_poly.pdbx_strand_id
1 'polypeptide(L)' 'MKPNKPPVMPLRNRIAVFSVEYGTVEVDGAALVVTDRRGVRAQLPVGASAVLMLEPGTTITHAAV' A
#
# COMPACT_ATOMS: atom_id res chain seq x y z
N MET A 1 16.16 -25.66 -18.05
CA MET A 1 15.67 -25.35 -16.69
C MET A 1 15.20 -23.90 -16.71
N LYS A 2 13.88 -23.61 -16.72
CA LYS A 2 13.40 -22.22 -16.75
C LYS A 2 13.84 -21.54 -15.44
N PRO A 3 14.41 -20.32 -15.47
CA PRO A 3 14.80 -19.65 -14.25
C PRO A 3 13.54 -19.49 -13.40
N ASN A 4 13.64 -19.96 -12.16
CA ASN A 4 12.54 -19.96 -11.20
C ASN A 4 12.00 -18.53 -11.11
N LYS A 5 10.70 -18.35 -11.42
CA LYS A 5 10.06 -17.03 -11.33
C LYS A 5 10.24 -16.56 -9.88
N PRO A 6 10.77 -15.35 -9.65
CA PRO A 6 10.96 -14.88 -8.27
C PRO A 6 9.60 -14.91 -7.56
N PRO A 7 9.56 -15.22 -6.24
CA PRO A 7 8.31 -15.38 -5.48
C PRO A 7 7.48 -14.09 -5.36
N VAL A 8 8.04 -12.98 -5.83
CA VAL A 8 7.44 -11.64 -5.82
C VAL A 8 6.81 -11.31 -7.18
N MET A 9 5.67 -10.63 -7.13
CA MET A 9 4.98 -10.14 -8.32
C MET A 9 5.90 -9.20 -9.12
N PRO A 10 6.20 -9.51 -10.40
CA PRO A 10 6.99 -8.63 -11.25
C PRO A 10 6.32 -7.26 -11.39
N LEU A 11 7.12 -6.19 -11.46
CA LEU A 11 6.62 -4.81 -11.52
C LEU A 11 5.56 -4.60 -12.62
N ARG A 12 5.77 -5.21 -13.80
CA ARG A 12 4.85 -5.14 -14.95
C ARG A 12 3.45 -5.72 -14.70
N ASN A 13 3.27 -6.48 -13.62
CA ASN A 13 2.00 -7.10 -13.25
C ASN A 13 1.35 -6.43 -12.02
N ARG A 14 1.97 -5.39 -11.46
CA ARG A 14 1.45 -4.65 -10.31
C ARG A 14 0.44 -3.59 -10.74
N ILE A 15 -0.43 -3.19 -9.81
CA ILE A 15 -1.24 -1.99 -9.91
C ILE A 15 -0.28 -0.80 -10.03
N ALA A 16 -0.42 0.02 -11.06
CA ALA A 16 0.51 1.10 -11.35
C ALA A 16 0.53 2.17 -10.24
N VAL A 17 -0.65 2.68 -9.87
CA VAL A 17 -0.80 3.70 -8.82
C VAL A 17 -2.01 3.33 -7.97
N PHE A 18 -1.84 3.39 -6.65
CA PHE A 18 -2.91 3.30 -5.67
C PHE A 18 -2.98 4.64 -4.92
N SER A 19 -4.06 5.41 -5.12
CA SER A 19 -4.25 6.70 -4.46
C SER A 19 -4.97 6.54 -3.12
N VAL A 20 -4.53 7.31 -2.13
CA VAL A 20 -5.18 7.45 -0.83
C VAL A 20 -5.39 8.93 -0.55
N GLU A 21 -6.62 9.30 -0.20
CA GLU A 21 -7.05 10.66 0.16
C GLU A 21 -7.70 10.63 1.55
N TYR A 22 -7.55 11.71 2.33
CA TYR A 22 -8.19 11.92 3.64
C TYR A 22 -8.04 10.78 4.67
N GLY A 23 -6.96 10.00 4.61
CA GLY A 23 -6.71 8.87 5.51
C GLY A 23 -5.41 8.95 6.30
N THR A 24 -5.30 8.17 7.38
CA THR A 24 -4.03 7.94 8.07
C THR A 24 -3.48 6.58 7.70
N VAL A 25 -2.27 6.54 7.14
CA VAL A 25 -1.57 5.33 6.72
C VAL A 25 -0.61 4.88 7.83
N GLU A 26 -0.87 3.69 8.35
CA GLU A 26 -0.16 3.09 9.48
C GLU A 26 0.17 1.63 9.21
N VAL A 27 1.16 1.09 9.94
CA VAL A 27 1.43 -0.35 9.92
C VAL A 27 0.63 -1.00 11.04
N ASP A 28 -0.17 -2.00 10.67
CA ASP A 28 -0.87 -2.87 11.60
C ASP A 28 -0.43 -4.32 11.35
N GLY A 29 0.42 -4.84 12.25
CA GLY A 29 1.05 -6.15 12.11
C GLY A 29 1.92 -6.25 10.85
N ALA A 30 1.49 -7.07 9.89
CA ALA A 30 2.21 -7.33 8.64
C ALA A 30 1.64 -6.57 7.43
N ALA A 31 0.65 -5.68 7.63
CA ALA A 31 -0.02 -4.95 6.57
C ALA A 31 0.06 -3.44 6.77
N LEU A 32 0.03 -2.70 5.66
CA LEU A 32 -0.27 -1.29 5.66
C LEU A 32 -1.78 -1.10 5.69
N VAL A 33 -2.26 -0.26 6.60
CA VAL A 33 -3.68 0.02 6.81
C VAL A 33 -3.89 1.51 6.64
N VAL A 34 -4.95 1.88 5.92
CA VAL A 34 -5.47 3.24 5.92
C VAL A 34 -6.69 3.31 6.82
N THR A 35 -6.71 4.31 7.70
CA THR A 35 -7.85 4.63 8.56
C THR A 35 -8.45 5.96 8.11
N ASP A 36 -9.71 5.95 7.66
CA ASP A 36 -10.47 7.16 7.32
C ASP A 36 -10.97 7.87 8.59
N ARG A 37 -11.38 9.13 8.47
CA ARG A 37 -11.97 9.96 9.54
C ARG A 37 -13.20 9.33 10.20
N ARG A 38 -13.90 8.44 9.50
CA ARG A 38 -15.04 7.67 10.03
C ARG A 38 -14.63 6.46 10.88
N GLY A 39 -13.32 6.22 11.03
CA GLY A 39 -12.77 5.06 11.74
C GLY A 39 -12.79 3.76 10.90
N VAL A 40 -13.11 3.84 9.61
CA VAL A 40 -13.09 2.69 8.71
C VAL A 40 -11.64 2.37 8.36
N ARG A 41 -11.26 1.10 8.52
CA ARG A 41 -9.90 0.61 8.29
C ARG A 41 -9.87 -0.29 7.05
N ALA A 42 -8.95 -0.03 6.12
CA ALA A 42 -8.76 -0.83 4.92
C ALA A 42 -7.29 -1.22 4.74
N GLN A 43 -7.04 -2.48 4.41
CA GLN A 43 -5.69 -2.97 4.10
C GLN A 43 -5.27 -2.53 2.70
N LEU A 44 -4.03 -2.03 2.59
CA LEU A 44 -3.42 -1.59 1.36
C LEU A 44 -2.60 -2.73 0.73
N PRO A 45 -2.79 -3.04 -0.57
CA PRO A 45 -2.12 -4.16 -1.24
C PRO A 45 -0.68 -3.81 -1.67
N VAL A 46 0.22 -3.53 -0.72
CA VAL A 46 1.56 -3.00 -1.01
C VAL A 46 2.49 -3.94 -1.76
N GLY A 47 2.29 -5.25 -1.65
CA GLY A 47 3.01 -6.24 -2.45
C GLY A 47 2.57 -6.27 -3.93
N ALA A 48 1.40 -5.72 -4.23
CA ALA A 48 0.81 -5.72 -5.56
C ALA A 48 0.70 -4.32 -6.19
N SER A 49 1.03 -3.24 -5.46
CA SER A 49 1.11 -1.88 -5.99
C SER A 49 2.55 -1.48 -6.33
N ALA A 50 2.72 -0.64 -7.35
CA ALA A 50 4.01 -0.05 -7.69
C ALA A 50 4.22 1.30 -6.98
N VAL A 51 3.19 2.15 -6.92
CA VAL A 51 3.24 3.46 -6.28
C VAL A 51 2.02 3.64 -5.37
N LEU A 52 2.26 4.13 -4.15
CA LEU A 52 1.21 4.65 -3.26
C LEU A 52 1.22 6.19 -3.38
N MET A 53 0.16 6.76 -3.93
CA MET A 53 0.02 8.20 -4.08
C MET A 53 -0.71 8.76 -2.86
N LEU A 54 -0.02 9.63 -2.12
CA LEU A 54 -0.59 10.33 -0.97
C LEU A 54 -1.23 11.63 -1.46
N GLU A 55 -2.55 11.64 -1.55
CA GLU A 55 -3.33 12.81 -1.92
C GLU A 55 -3.59 13.71 -0.69
N PRO A 56 -4.06 14.95 -0.89
CA PRO A 56 -4.28 15.90 0.19
C PRO A 56 -5.10 15.32 1.36
N GLY A 57 -4.73 15.74 2.57
CA GLY A 57 -5.38 15.25 3.78
C GLY A 57 -4.95 13.85 4.23
N THR A 58 -3.94 13.25 3.58
CA THR A 58 -3.35 11.97 4.01
C THR A 58 -2.19 12.20 4.99
N THR A 59 -2.16 11.42 6.07
CA THR A 59 -1.05 11.38 7.03
C THR A 59 -0.38 10.01 6.96
N ILE A 60 0.95 9.95 7.07
CA ILE A 60 1.70 8.69 7.08
C ILE A 60 2.56 8.60 8.33
N THR A 61 2.57 7.43 8.97
CA THR A 61 3.41 7.17 10.15
C THR A 61 4.83 6.79 9.75
N HIS A 62 5.81 6.99 10.63
CA HIS A 62 7.20 6.58 10.36
C HIS A 62 7.34 5.08 10.08
N ALA A 63 6.54 4.24 10.75
CA ALA A 63 6.55 2.79 10.51
C ALA A 63 6.06 2.42 9.10
N ALA A 64 5.26 3.29 8.46
CA ALA A 64 4.67 3.07 7.15
C ALA A 64 5.53 3.55 5.97
N VAL A 65 6.72 4.12 6.24
CA VAL A 65 7.69 4.58 5.23
C VAL A 65 8.74 3.51 4.95
#